data_AF-A0A8T7HNR8-F1
#
_entry.id   AF-A0A8T7HNR8-F1
#
_cell.length_a   1.000
_cell.length_b   1.000
_cell.length_c   1.000
_cell.angle_alpha   90.00
_cell.angle_beta   90.00
_cell.angle_gamma   90.00
#
_symmetry.space_group_name_H-M   'P 1'
#
loop_
_entity.id
_entity.type
_entity.pdbx_description
1 polymer ?
#
loop_
_entity_poly.entity_id
_entity_poly.type
_entity_poly.pdbx_seq_one_letter_code
_entity_poly.pdbx_strand_id
1 'polypeptide(L)'
;MKYHFITSVLFAVSVSLMTLAQDIRTRMLLLFPVLILFYATFIVFSIEYDRERSANWKQKEKQVIENTYIKFLREHKKKLGF
;
A
#
# COMPACT_ATOMS: atom_id res chain seq x y z
N MET A 1 -1.49 -5.91 -7.17
CA MET A 1 -0.56 -5.59 -8.31
C MET A 1 -1.23 -5.40 -9.69
N LYS A 2 -1.73 -6.45 -10.40
CA LYS A 2 -2.20 -6.32 -11.82
C LYS A 2 -3.31 -5.26 -12.03
N TYR A 3 -4.28 -5.22 -11.11
CA TYR A 3 -5.39 -4.26 -11.19
C TYR A 3 -4.96 -2.81 -10.91
N HIS A 4 -3.96 -2.62 -10.03
CA HIS A 4 -3.38 -1.32 -9.71
C HIS A 4 -2.64 -0.69 -10.90
N PHE A 5 -1.93 -1.52 -11.67
CA PHE A 5 -1.28 -1.07 -12.90
C PHE A 5 -2.29 -0.61 -13.95
N ILE A 6 -3.37 -1.37 -14.17
CA ILE A 6 -4.40 -1.02 -15.16
C ILE A 6 -5.14 0.26 -14.77
N THR A 7 -5.53 0.39 -13.50
CA THR A 7 -6.25 1.59 -13.02
C THR A 7 -5.37 2.83 -13.02
N SER A 8 -4.08 2.71 -12.70
CA SER A 8 -3.13 3.83 -12.78
C SER A 8 -2.86 4.27 -14.23
N VAL A 9 -2.76 3.34 -15.19
CA VAL A 9 -2.65 3.68 -16.62
C VAL A 9 -3.90 4.40 -17.12
N LEU A 10 -5.10 3.90 -16.80
CA LEU A 10 -6.36 4.55 -17.17
C LEU A 10 -6.52 5.94 -16.54
N PHE A 11 -6.08 6.09 -15.29
CA PHE A 11 -6.06 7.37 -14.60
C PHE A 11 -5.10 8.36 -15.29
N ALA A 12 -3.87 7.94 -15.61
CA ALA A 12 -2.90 8.78 -16.30
C ALA A 12 -3.42 9.25 -17.67
N VAL A 13 -3.99 8.36 -18.46
CA VAL A 13 -4.58 8.70 -19.76
C VAL A 13 -5.73 9.71 -19.61
N SER A 14 -6.59 9.51 -18.61
CA SER A 14 -7.73 10.40 -18.35
C SER A 14 -7.29 11.80 -17.92
N VAL A 15 -6.27 11.91 -17.07
CA VAL A 15 -5.67 13.18 -16.64
C VAL A 15 -4.96 13.88 -17.81
N SER A 16 -4.24 13.13 -18.65
CA SER A 16 -3.61 13.67 -19.87
C SER A 16 -4.64 14.22 -20.85
N LEU A 17 -5.73 13.49 -21.10
CA LEU A 17 -6.82 13.96 -21.97
C LEU A 17 -7.49 15.23 -21.40
N MET A 18 -7.70 15.30 -20.08
CA MET A 18 -8.25 16.48 -19.44
C MET A 18 -7.32 17.70 -19.56
N THR A 19 -6.00 17.51 -19.40
CA THR A 19 -5.02 18.61 -19.53
C THR A 19 -4.88 19.08 -20.98
N LEU A 20 -4.99 18.19 -21.96
CA LEU A 20 -4.95 18.49 -23.40
C LEU A 20 -6.24 19.17 -23.91
N ALA A 21 -7.40 18.91 -23.30
CA ALA A 21 -8.64 19.59 -23.68
C ALA A 21 -8.49 21.10 -23.48
N GLN A 22 -8.76 21.92 -24.52
CA GLN A 22 -8.67 23.38 -24.42
C GLN A 22 -9.99 24.02 -23.94
N ASP A 23 -11.11 23.36 -24.16
CA ASP A 23 -12.44 23.84 -23.73
C ASP A 23 -12.71 23.48 -22.27
N ILE A 24 -13.17 24.48 -21.50
CA ILE A 24 -13.44 24.34 -20.06
C ILE A 24 -14.63 23.39 -19.78
N ARG A 25 -15.61 23.30 -20.67
CA ARG A 25 -16.74 22.38 -20.52
C ARG A 25 -16.28 20.93 -20.65
N THR A 26 -15.41 20.66 -21.62
CA THR A 26 -14.84 19.33 -21.82
C THR A 26 -13.93 18.93 -20.66
N ARG A 27 -13.15 19.88 -20.10
CA ARG A 27 -12.38 19.64 -18.87
C ARG A 27 -13.28 19.28 -17.68
N MET A 28 -14.38 20.01 -17.48
CA MET A 28 -15.34 19.74 -16.41
C MET A 28 -16.02 18.38 -16.56
N LEU A 29 -16.37 17.98 -17.79
CA LEU A 29 -16.93 16.65 -18.06
C LEU A 29 -15.92 15.53 -17.80
N LEU A 30 -14.66 15.73 -18.17
CA LEU A 30 -13.57 14.78 -17.92
C LEU A 30 -13.11 14.74 -16.45
N LEU A 31 -13.40 15.78 -15.67
CA LEU A 31 -13.10 15.83 -14.23
C LEU A 31 -13.86 14.73 -13.46
N PHE A 32 -15.11 14.46 -13.86
CA PHE A 32 -15.97 13.48 -13.18
C PHE A 32 -15.39 12.05 -13.21
N PRO A 33 -15.04 11.46 -14.38
CA PRO A 33 -14.39 10.15 -14.42
C PRO A 33 -13.00 10.15 -13.78
N VAL A 34 -12.24 11.25 -13.85
CA VAL A 34 -10.95 11.39 -13.17
C VAL A 34 -11.11 11.29 -11.66
N LEU A 35 -12.09 11.98 -11.07
CA LEU A 35 -12.38 11.91 -9.64
C LEU A 35 -12.83 10.50 -9.22
N ILE A 36 -13.70 9.86 -10.00
CA ILE A 36 -14.13 8.48 -9.72
C ILE A 36 -12.94 7.53 -9.73
N LEU A 37 -12.09 7.61 -10.76
CA LEU A 37 -10.91 6.77 -10.88
C LEU A 37 -9.94 7.02 -9.72
N PHE A 38 -9.74 8.29 -9.32
CA PHE A 38 -8.89 8.66 -8.19
C PHE A 38 -9.35 8.02 -6.87
N TYR A 39 -10.64 8.13 -6.54
CA TYR A 39 -11.17 7.52 -5.32
C TYR A 39 -11.12 5.99 -5.37
N ALA A 40 -11.39 5.39 -6.53
CA ALA A 40 -11.30 3.94 -6.69
C ALA A 40 -9.86 3.44 -6.46
N THR A 41 -8.84 4.08 -7.06
CA THR A 41 -7.43 3.73 -6.80
C THR A 41 -7.04 3.97 -5.36
N PHE A 42 -7.50 5.06 -4.74
CA PHE A 42 -7.18 5.37 -3.34
C PHE A 42 -7.75 4.32 -2.37
N ILE A 43 -8.98 3.86 -2.59
CA ILE A 43 -9.59 2.80 -1.79
C ILE A 43 -8.83 1.48 -1.96
N VAL A 44 -8.57 1.07 -3.21
CA VAL A 44 -7.82 -0.18 -3.49
C VAL A 44 -6.43 -0.11 -2.88
N PHE A 45 -5.73 1.03 -3.01
CA PHE A 45 -4.44 1.26 -2.37
C PHE A 45 -4.51 1.16 -0.85
N SER A 46 -5.50 1.78 -0.22
CA SER A 46 -5.65 1.75 1.24
C SER A 46 -5.87 0.32 1.77
N ILE A 47 -6.67 -0.49 1.07
CA ILE A 47 -6.91 -1.89 1.41
C ILE A 47 -5.63 -2.73 1.24
N GLU A 48 -4.92 -2.54 0.13
CA GLU A 48 -3.69 -3.31 -0.15
C GLU A 48 -2.57 -2.91 0.81
N TYR A 49 -2.44 -1.63 1.14
CA TYR A 49 -1.52 -1.12 2.14
C TYR A 49 -1.80 -1.69 3.54
N ASP A 50 -3.06 -1.78 3.95
CA ASP A 50 -3.41 -2.34 5.27
C ASP A 50 -3.13 -3.84 5.35
N ARG A 51 -3.36 -4.58 4.25
CA ARG A 51 -2.97 -5.99 4.13
C ARG A 51 -1.46 -6.18 4.25
N GLU A 52 -0.68 -5.40 3.52
CA GLU A 52 0.79 -5.47 3.59
C GLU A 52 1.30 -5.05 4.97
N ARG A 53 0.71 -4.03 5.58
CA ARG A 53 1.03 -3.60 6.95
C ARG A 53 0.78 -4.71 7.96
N SER A 54 -0.35 -5.41 7.88
CA SER A 54 -0.68 -6.55 8.75
C SER A 54 0.31 -7.71 8.57
N ALA A 55 0.66 -8.03 7.33
CA ALA A 55 1.64 -9.07 7.04
C ALA A 55 3.04 -8.73 7.57
N ASN A 56 3.50 -7.49 7.35
CA ASN A 56 4.76 -6.99 7.85
C ASN A 56 4.79 -6.91 9.38
N TRP A 57 3.67 -6.57 10.02
CA TRP A 57 3.54 -6.56 11.47
C TRP A 57 3.71 -7.96 12.06
N LYS A 58 3.02 -8.96 11.50
CA LYS A 58 3.17 -10.36 11.93
C LYS A 58 4.60 -10.89 11.75
N GLN A 59 5.28 -10.51 10.68
CA GLN A 59 6.69 -10.87 10.49
C GLN A 59 7.59 -10.23 11.54
N LYS A 60 7.41 -8.94 11.85
CA LYS A 60 8.15 -8.25 12.91
C LYS A 60 7.89 -8.87 14.28
N GLU A 61 6.64 -9.18 14.58
CA GLU A 61 6.24 -9.82 15.84
C GLU A 61 6.94 -11.18 16.01
N LYS A 62 6.93 -12.01 14.97
CA LYS A 62 7.65 -13.29 14.98
C LYS A 62 9.15 -13.13 15.23
N GLN A 63 9.79 -12.16 14.58
CA GLN A 63 11.21 -11.86 14.79
C GLN A 63 11.49 -11.38 16.22
N VAL A 64 10.62 -10.57 16.81
CA VAL A 64 10.77 -10.10 18.20
C VAL A 64 10.66 -11.28 19.16
N ILE A 65 9.71 -12.19 18.95
CA ILE A 65 9.55 -13.39 19.78
C ILE A 65 10.77 -14.30 19.67
N GLU A 66 11.26 -14.58 18.46
CA GLU A 66 12.47 -15.40 18.25
C GLU A 66 13.70 -14.77 18.90
N ASN A 67 13.91 -13.46 18.73
CA ASN A 67 15.02 -12.74 19.34
C ASN A 67 14.93 -12.74 20.88
N THR A 68 13.72 -12.59 21.42
CA THR A 68 13.48 -12.64 22.87
C THR A 68 13.73 -14.04 23.43
N TYR A 69 13.29 -15.07 22.72
CA TYR A 69 13.54 -16.46 23.09
C TYR A 69 15.02 -16.81 23.06
N ILE A 70 15.75 -16.41 22.00
CA ILE A 70 17.21 -16.58 21.91
C ILE A 70 17.91 -15.83 23.04
N LYS A 71 17.48 -14.61 23.36
CA LYS A 71 18.04 -13.82 24.47
C LYS A 71 17.80 -14.49 25.81
N PHE A 72 16.57 -14.98 26.05
CA PHE A 72 16.21 -15.73 27.24
C PHE A 72 17.06 -16.99 27.39
N LEU A 73 17.19 -17.82 26.35
CA LEU A 73 18.04 -19.00 26.36
C LEU A 73 19.50 -18.66 26.69
N ARG A 74 20.03 -17.58 26.11
CA ARG A 74 21.41 -17.13 26.35
C ARG A 74 21.62 -16.69 27.80
N GLU A 75 20.68 -15.93 28.37
CA GLU A 75 20.73 -15.51 29.77
C GLU A 75 20.58 -16.69 30.73
N HIS A 76 19.66 -17.62 30.45
CA HIS A 76 19.42 -18.79 31.28
C HIS A 76 20.60 -19.77 31.28
N LYS A 77 21.26 -19.96 30.13
CA LYS A 77 22.47 -20.78 30.01
C LYS A 77 23.63 -20.16 30.81
N LYS A 78 23.77 -18.83 30.75
CA LYS A 78 24.78 -18.08 31.52
C LYS A 78 24.54 -18.14 33.04
N LYS A 79 23.27 -18.23 33.46
CA LYS A 79 22.87 -18.32 34.88
C LYS A 79 23.06 -19.74 35.47
N LEU A 80 23.01 -20.77 34.63
CA LEU A 80 23.18 -22.19 35.01
C LEU A 80 24.63 -22.67 35.00
N GLY A 81 25.61 -21.83 34.65
CA GLY A 81 27.03 -22.14 34.80
C GLY A 81 27.56 -23.23 33.85
N PHE A 82 27.04 -23.30 32.62
CA PHE A 82 27.60 -24.10 31.52
C PHE A 82 28.29 -23.23 30.48
#